data_AF-A0A350ZXR2-F1
#
_entry.id   AF-A0A350ZXR2-F1
#
_cell.length_a   1.000
_cell.length_b   1.000
_cell.length_c   1.000
_cell.angle_alpha   90.00
_cell.angle_beta   90.00
_cell.angle_gamma   90.00
#
_symmetry.space_group_name_H-M   'P 1'
#
loop_
_entity.id
_entity.type
_entity.pdbx_description
1 polymer ?
#
loop_
_entity_poly.entity_id
_entity_poly.type
_entity_poly.pdbx_seq_one_letter_code
_entity_poly.pdbx_strand_id
1 'polypeptide(L)'
;MGLQAKAGAFVRFEETGAAGLAAALATFDGWGAAEFTDGTGNNQANILHFTTMTLAASATANIDLAGTLTDPIGGAAVFAKVKALAIRARADNVNSLIVGGAATNAWVGPFGAATHTVTLPPGGQLVLVAPLAGWAVTPATGDLLKVANSAAGSAVTFDVCIIGTNA
;
A
#
# COMPACT_ATOMS: atom_id res chain seq x y z
N MET A 1 23.70 5.80 1.97
CA MET A 1 22.52 5.80 1.09
C MET A 1 21.43 6.54 1.84
N GLY A 2 20.63 7.37 1.17
CA GLY A 2 19.56 8.14 1.82
C GLY A 2 18.29 8.10 1.00
N LEU A 3 17.16 7.78 1.64
CA LEU A 3 15.84 7.73 1.01
C LEU A 3 15.17 9.11 1.09
N GLN A 4 14.61 9.57 -0.03
CA GLN A 4 13.62 10.64 -0.07
C GLN A 4 12.37 10.12 -0.78
N ALA A 5 11.21 10.31 -0.18
CA ALA A 5 9.96 9.82 -0.75
C ALA A 5 8.78 10.75 -0.44
N LYS A 6 7.77 10.67 -1.30
CA LYS A 6 6.47 11.34 -1.12
C LYS A 6 5.36 10.32 -1.34
N ALA A 7 4.43 10.22 -0.39
CA ALA A 7 3.31 9.28 -0.48
C ALA A 7 2.00 10.00 -0.12
N GLY A 8 0.97 9.85 -0.95
CA GLY A 8 -0.33 10.45 -0.69
C GLY A 8 -1.43 9.82 -1.53
N ALA A 9 -2.63 9.81 -0.97
CA ALA A 9 -3.87 9.60 -1.71
C ALA A 9 -4.50 10.97 -1.91
N PHE A 10 -4.85 11.34 -3.15
CA PHE A 10 -5.54 12.59 -3.42
C PHE A 10 -6.86 12.31 -4.11
N VAL A 11 -7.89 13.04 -3.68
CA VAL A 11 -9.14 13.20 -4.42
C VAL A 11 -9.17 14.67 -4.84
N ARG A 12 -9.39 14.93 -6.13
CA ARG A 12 -9.56 16.28 -6.65
C ARG A 12 -10.86 16.33 -7.44
N PHE A 13 -11.67 17.35 -7.20
CA PHE A 13 -12.89 17.56 -7.96
C PHE A 13 -13.13 19.05 -8.21
N GLU A 14 -13.87 19.29 -9.29
CA GLU A 14 -14.45 20.56 -9.65
C GLU A 14 -15.89 20.29 -10.07
N GLU A 15 -16.85 20.87 -9.35
CA GLU A 15 -18.27 20.82 -9.69
C GLU A 15 -18.74 22.21 -10.09
N THR A 16 -19.39 22.30 -11.24
CA THR A 16 -19.93 23.56 -11.79
C THR A 16 -21.46 23.47 -11.90
N GLY A 17 -22.14 24.58 -11.66
CA GLY A 17 -23.60 24.65 -11.76
C GLY A 17 -24.14 26.06 -12.00
N ALA A 18 -25.43 26.16 -12.35
CA ALA A 18 -26.13 27.43 -12.50
C ALA A 18 -26.53 27.98 -11.12
N ALA A 19 -25.75 28.92 -10.56
CA ALA A 19 -26.26 29.83 -9.54
C ALA A 19 -26.83 31.08 -10.23
N GLY A 20 -27.81 31.74 -9.61
CA GLY A 20 -28.62 32.82 -10.22
C GLY A 20 -27.86 33.81 -11.12
N LEU A 21 -27.22 34.84 -10.56
CA LEU A 21 -26.50 35.88 -11.34
C LEU A 21 -24.99 35.59 -11.53
N ALA A 22 -24.48 34.44 -11.06
CA ALA A 22 -23.08 34.02 -11.18
C ALA A 22 -22.95 32.49 -11.06
N ALA A 23 -21.87 31.88 -11.56
CA ALA A 23 -21.66 30.44 -11.49
C ALA A 23 -21.50 29.92 -10.04
N ALA A 24 -22.05 28.74 -9.76
CA ALA A 24 -21.72 27.97 -8.56
C ALA A 24 -20.51 27.08 -8.86
N LEU A 25 -19.49 27.15 -8.00
CA LEU A 25 -18.26 26.37 -8.11
C LEU A 25 -17.94 25.71 -6.77
N ALA A 26 -17.76 24.40 -6.76
CA ALA A 26 -17.18 23.67 -5.64
C ALA A 26 -15.89 23.00 -6.08
N THR A 27 -14.80 23.29 -5.37
CA THR A 27 -13.48 22.70 -5.64
C THR A 27 -12.93 22.06 -4.38
N PHE A 28 -12.24 20.93 -4.56
CA PHE A 28 -11.42 20.31 -3.53
C PHE A 28 -10.10 19.86 -4.15
N ASP A 29 -8.98 20.20 -3.50
CA ASP A 29 -7.63 19.93 -4.00
C ASP A 29 -6.84 18.97 -3.09
N GLY A 30 -7.54 17.99 -2.52
CA GLY A 30 -6.93 16.86 -1.80
C GLY A 30 -6.52 17.13 -0.35
N TRP A 31 -5.95 16.10 0.27
CA TRP A 31 -5.41 16.13 1.65
C TRP A 31 -3.88 16.26 1.70
N GLY A 32 -3.25 16.58 0.57
CA GLY A 32 -1.79 16.62 0.42
C GLY A 32 -1.14 15.23 0.45
N ALA A 33 0.19 15.21 0.41
CA ALA A 33 0.99 14.00 0.54
C ALA A 33 1.98 14.15 1.69
N ALA A 34 2.28 13.05 2.37
CA ALA A 34 3.33 13.02 3.37
C ALA A 34 4.69 12.95 2.69
N GLU A 35 5.64 13.71 3.21
CA GLU A 35 7.03 13.71 2.77
C GLU A 35 7.88 13.01 3.82
N PHE A 36 8.77 12.13 3.34
CA PHE A 36 9.67 11.36 4.18
C PHE A 36 11.10 11.79 3.88
N THR A 37 11.80 12.25 4.92
CA THR A 37 13.26 12.38 4.88
C THR A 37 13.91 11.06 5.33
N ASP A 38 15.19 10.89 5.01
CA ASP A 38 15.93 9.71 5.44
C ASP A 38 16.00 9.62 6.98
N GLY A 39 15.73 8.44 7.53
CA GLY A 39 15.80 8.18 8.97
C GLY A 39 14.70 7.26 9.50
N THR A 40 14.55 7.21 10.83
CA THR A 40 13.61 6.28 11.53
C THR A 40 12.55 6.99 12.38
N GLY A 41 12.63 8.32 12.51
CA GLY A 41 11.71 9.13 13.30
C GLY A 41 10.35 9.42 12.63
N ASN A 42 9.66 10.43 13.17
CA ASN A 42 8.42 10.95 12.59
C ASN A 42 8.72 11.64 11.26
N ASN A 43 7.88 11.40 10.25
CA ASN A 43 8.08 11.89 8.88
C ASN A 43 9.41 11.42 8.28
N GLN A 44 9.89 10.25 8.70
CA GLN A 44 11.11 9.64 8.17
C GLN A 44 10.88 8.20 7.73
N ALA A 45 11.64 7.79 6.72
CA ALA A 45 11.74 6.43 6.23
C ALA A 45 13.16 6.21 5.70
N ASN A 46 13.68 4.99 5.79
CA ASN A 46 15.04 4.67 5.34
C ASN A 46 15.13 3.37 4.53
N ILE A 47 14.01 2.68 4.32
CA ILE A 47 13.92 1.48 3.49
C ILE A 47 12.63 1.50 2.68
N LEU A 48 12.71 0.91 1.48
CA LEU A 48 11.56 0.74 0.60
C LEU A 48 11.62 -0.59 -0.15
N HIS A 49 10.47 -1.10 -0.53
CA HIS A 49 10.33 -2.24 -1.43
C HIS A 49 9.33 -1.87 -2.52
N PHE A 50 9.68 -2.11 -3.78
CA PHE A 50 8.80 -1.84 -4.91
C PHE A 50 8.94 -2.94 -5.95
N THR A 51 7.83 -3.59 -6.30
CA THR A 51 7.83 -4.67 -7.27
C THR A 51 6.46 -4.85 -7.93
N THR A 52 6.45 -5.54 -9.06
CA THR A 52 5.25 -6.05 -9.73
C THR A 52 5.17 -7.57 -9.51
N MET A 53 4.00 -8.07 -9.15
CA MET A 53 3.76 -9.50 -8.95
C MET A 53 2.57 -9.97 -9.78
N THR A 54 2.59 -11.23 -10.20
CA THR A 54 1.46 -11.91 -10.85
C THR A 54 1.10 -13.16 -10.06
N LEU A 55 -0.16 -13.27 -9.65
CA LEU A 55 -0.71 -14.45 -8.99
C LEU A 55 -1.48 -15.27 -10.02
N ALA A 56 -1.19 -16.56 -10.10
CA ALA A 56 -1.99 -17.49 -10.88
C ALA A 56 -3.46 -17.54 -10.39
N ALA A 57 -4.32 -18.18 -11.16
CA ALA A 57 -5.71 -18.45 -10.78
C ALA A 57 -5.79 -19.08 -9.37
N SER A 58 -6.66 -18.55 -8.51
CA SER A 58 -6.84 -18.97 -7.11
C SER A 58 -5.58 -18.91 -6.21
N ALA A 59 -4.48 -18.34 -6.69
CA ALA A 59 -3.24 -18.31 -5.92
C ALA A 59 -3.26 -17.24 -4.82
N THR A 60 -2.50 -17.51 -3.78
CA THR A 60 -2.20 -16.59 -2.69
C THR A 60 -0.69 -16.48 -2.54
N ALA A 61 -0.19 -15.31 -2.18
CA ALA A 61 1.19 -15.10 -1.74
C ALA A 61 1.21 -14.35 -0.41
N ASN A 62 2.26 -14.57 0.38
CA ASN A 62 2.56 -13.79 1.56
C ASN A 62 3.82 -12.98 1.28
N ILE A 63 3.70 -11.66 1.32
CA ILE A 63 4.84 -10.74 1.29
C ILE A 63 5.34 -10.65 2.72
N ASP A 64 6.54 -11.19 2.96
CA ASP A 64 7.17 -11.20 4.27
C ASP A 64 7.92 -9.88 4.52
N LEU A 65 7.32 -9.01 5.34
CA LEU A 65 7.82 -7.67 5.61
C LEU A 65 9.08 -7.66 6.46
N ALA A 66 9.41 -8.76 7.16
CA ALA A 66 10.61 -8.87 7.98
C ALA A 66 11.60 -9.94 7.47
N GLY A 67 11.37 -10.44 6.26
CA GLY A 67 12.13 -11.54 5.66
C GLY A 67 13.15 -11.09 4.62
N THR A 68 13.03 -11.66 3.42
CA THR A 68 14.06 -11.60 2.37
C THR A 68 13.80 -10.55 1.29
N LEU A 69 12.90 -9.61 1.52
CA LEU A 69 12.64 -8.54 0.56
C LEU A 69 13.89 -7.72 0.31
N THR A 70 14.04 -7.24 -0.93
CA THR A 70 15.11 -6.33 -1.31
C THR A 70 14.55 -4.96 -1.65
N ASP A 71 15.36 -3.93 -1.43
CA ASP A 71 15.12 -2.62 -1.99
C ASP A 71 15.42 -2.60 -3.50
N PRO A 72 15.05 -1.53 -4.24
CA PRO A 72 15.28 -1.47 -5.68
C PRO A 72 16.74 -1.42 -6.14
N ILE A 73 17.69 -1.23 -5.22
CA ILE A 73 19.13 -1.20 -5.52
C ILE A 73 19.87 -2.43 -4.97
N GLY A 74 19.12 -3.44 -4.48
CA GLY A 74 19.64 -4.74 -4.05
C GLY A 74 20.03 -4.84 -2.58
N GLY A 75 19.76 -3.82 -1.77
CA GLY A 75 19.88 -3.88 -0.31
C GLY A 75 18.74 -4.67 0.32
N ALA A 76 18.88 -5.07 1.59
CA ALA A 76 17.82 -5.77 2.32
C ALA A 76 16.73 -4.78 2.77
N ALA A 77 15.46 -5.10 2.51
CA ALA A 77 14.29 -4.33 2.92
C ALA A 77 13.54 -5.04 4.05
N VAL A 78 14.15 -5.10 5.23
CA VAL A 78 13.56 -5.67 6.46
C VAL A 78 12.88 -4.56 7.25
N PHE A 79 11.55 -4.57 7.30
CA PHE A 79 10.75 -3.54 7.93
C PHE A 79 10.54 -3.81 9.42
N ALA A 80 10.83 -2.82 10.27
CA ALA A 80 10.34 -2.76 11.65
C ALA A 80 9.01 -2.00 11.72
N LYS A 81 8.83 -1.00 10.84
CA LYS A 81 7.58 -0.25 10.70
C LYS A 81 7.31 0.08 9.24
N VAL A 82 6.05 -0.03 8.81
CA VAL A 82 5.58 0.49 7.51
C VAL A 82 4.99 1.88 7.73
N LYS A 83 5.43 2.86 6.94
CA LYS A 83 4.94 4.25 6.96
C LYS A 83 4.01 4.55 5.78
N ALA A 84 4.18 3.87 4.67
CA ALA A 84 3.25 3.92 3.55
C ALA A 84 3.13 2.56 2.85
N LEU A 85 1.90 2.22 2.46
CA LEU A 85 1.57 1.07 1.64
C LEU A 85 0.77 1.57 0.44
N ALA A 86 1.27 1.29 -0.77
CA ALA A 86 0.54 1.53 -2.00
C ALA A 86 0.44 0.23 -2.80
N ILE A 87 -0.77 -0.13 -3.21
CA ILE A 87 -1.04 -1.30 -4.06
C ILE A 87 -1.95 -0.87 -5.20
N ARG A 88 -1.61 -1.31 -6.41
CA ARG A 88 -2.42 -1.08 -7.61
C ARG A 88 -2.68 -2.40 -8.32
N ALA A 89 -3.94 -2.79 -8.43
CA ALA A 89 -4.34 -3.86 -9.34
C ALA A 89 -4.27 -3.35 -10.79
N ARG A 90 -3.73 -4.17 -11.70
CA ARG A 90 -3.76 -3.84 -13.14
C ARG A 90 -5.20 -3.79 -13.65
N ALA A 91 -5.46 -2.90 -14.61
CA ALA A 91 -6.82 -2.59 -15.08
C ALA A 91 -7.39 -3.67 -16.01
N ASP A 92 -6.51 -4.47 -16.61
CA ASP A 92 -6.80 -5.59 -17.50
C ASP A 92 -6.97 -6.94 -16.75
N ASN A 93 -6.85 -6.95 -15.42
CA ASN A 93 -7.23 -8.11 -14.62
C ASN A 93 -8.72 -8.42 -14.80
N VAL A 94 -9.07 -9.71 -14.81
CA VAL A 94 -10.48 -10.14 -14.77
C VAL A 94 -10.94 -10.33 -13.32
N ASN A 95 -10.08 -10.88 -12.48
CA ASN A 95 -10.35 -11.11 -11.06
C ASN A 95 -9.88 -9.93 -10.20
N SER A 96 -10.41 -9.84 -8.98
CA SER A 96 -9.98 -8.85 -8.00
C SER A 96 -8.75 -9.33 -7.23
N LEU A 97 -7.98 -8.38 -6.70
CA LEU A 97 -6.92 -8.63 -5.73
C LEU A 97 -7.49 -8.48 -4.31
N ILE A 98 -7.24 -9.46 -3.45
CA ILE A 98 -7.59 -9.39 -2.02
C ILE A 98 -6.30 -9.16 -1.24
N VAL A 99 -6.27 -8.14 -0.38
CA VAL A 99 -5.10 -7.73 0.40
C VAL A 99 -5.40 -7.87 1.90
N GLY A 100 -4.47 -8.45 2.66
CA GLY A 100 -4.60 -8.71 4.10
C GLY A 100 -5.11 -10.13 4.41
N GLY A 101 -5.39 -10.41 5.68
CA GLY A 101 -6.01 -11.67 6.07
C GLY A 101 -5.10 -12.90 5.99
N ALA A 102 -3.80 -12.76 6.29
CA ALA A 102 -2.90 -13.93 6.32
C ALA A 102 -3.34 -14.92 7.41
N ALA A 103 -3.18 -16.22 7.16
CA ALA A 103 -3.68 -17.24 8.08
C ALA A 103 -2.90 -17.31 9.39
N THR A 104 -1.58 -17.06 9.33
CA THR A 104 -0.65 -17.04 10.46
C THR A 104 0.24 -15.81 10.33
N ASN A 105 0.74 -15.29 11.45
CA ASN A 105 1.67 -14.16 11.51
C ASN A 105 1.19 -12.94 10.72
N ALA A 106 -0.13 -12.73 10.70
CA ALA A 106 -0.74 -11.70 9.89
C ALA A 106 -0.27 -10.32 10.33
N TRP A 107 0.29 -9.57 9.39
CA TRP A 107 0.53 -8.16 9.62
C TRP A 107 -0.80 -7.41 9.58
N VAL A 108 -1.28 -7.01 10.76
CA VAL A 108 -2.57 -6.33 10.92
C VAL A 108 -2.54 -4.93 10.30
N GLY A 109 -1.41 -4.23 10.45
CA GLY A 109 -1.16 -2.90 9.88
C GLY A 109 -2.39 -1.98 9.91
N PRO A 110 -2.89 -1.53 8.74
CA PRO A 110 -4.05 -0.65 8.64
C PRO A 110 -5.42 -1.35 8.67
N PHE A 111 -5.48 -2.68 8.64
CA PHE A 111 -6.73 -3.44 8.44
C PHE A 111 -7.56 -3.61 9.72
N GLY A 112 -6.99 -3.27 10.88
CA GLY A 112 -7.68 -3.26 12.18
C GLY A 112 -7.83 -4.61 12.86
N ALA A 113 -7.83 -5.72 12.12
CA ALA A 113 -7.77 -7.08 12.67
C ALA A 113 -7.09 -8.06 11.70
N ALA A 114 -6.59 -9.19 12.23
CA ALA A 114 -5.83 -10.18 11.47
C ALA A 114 -6.61 -10.83 10.31
N THR A 115 -7.94 -10.92 10.42
CA THR A 115 -8.80 -11.53 9.40
C THR A 115 -9.40 -10.53 8.42
N HIS A 116 -9.20 -9.23 8.64
CA HIS A 116 -9.76 -8.20 7.78
C HIS A 116 -8.96 -8.10 6.48
N THR A 117 -9.68 -7.78 5.41
CA THR A 117 -9.13 -7.65 4.06
C THR A 117 -9.68 -6.42 3.37
N VAL A 118 -8.96 -5.98 2.34
CA VAL A 118 -9.43 -5.01 1.35
C VAL A 118 -9.45 -5.71 0.00
N THR A 119 -10.59 -5.62 -0.69
CA THR A 119 -10.71 -6.10 -2.07
C THR A 119 -10.47 -4.93 -3.03
N LEU A 120 -9.50 -5.11 -3.92
CA LEU A 120 -9.19 -4.19 -5.01
C LEU A 120 -9.69 -4.77 -6.33
N PRO A 121 -10.75 -4.20 -6.93
CA PRO A 121 -11.19 -4.61 -8.26
C PRO A 121 -10.13 -4.26 -9.32
N PRO A 122 -10.25 -4.77 -10.56
CA PRO A 122 -9.38 -4.37 -11.66
C PRO A 122 -9.24 -2.85 -11.77
N GLY A 123 -8.00 -2.37 -11.83
CA GLY A 123 -7.66 -0.94 -11.87
C GLY A 123 -7.73 -0.22 -10.52
N GLY A 124 -8.22 -0.88 -9.47
CA GLY A 124 -8.30 -0.36 -8.12
C GLY A 124 -6.95 -0.03 -7.50
N GLN A 125 -6.93 0.99 -6.66
CA GLN A 125 -5.75 1.47 -5.96
C GLN A 125 -6.02 1.59 -4.47
N LEU A 126 -5.06 1.16 -3.65
CA LEU A 126 -5.01 1.39 -2.22
C LEU A 126 -3.76 2.21 -1.93
N VAL A 127 -3.91 3.35 -1.27
CA VAL A 127 -2.77 4.12 -0.76
C VAL A 127 -3.07 4.51 0.68
N LEU A 128 -2.24 4.03 1.59
CA LEU A 128 -2.38 4.23 3.03
C LEU A 128 -1.07 4.81 3.55
N VAL A 129 -1.17 5.87 4.35
CA VAL A 129 -0.01 6.63 4.82
C VAL A 129 -0.16 6.92 6.31
N ALA A 130 0.85 6.56 7.10
CA ALA A 130 0.94 6.80 8.54
C ALA A 130 2.32 7.38 8.88
N PRO A 131 2.53 8.69 8.66
CA PRO A 131 3.88 9.27 8.59
C PRO A 131 4.57 9.42 9.95
N LEU A 132 3.80 9.40 11.05
CA LEU A 132 4.33 9.51 12.41
C LEU A 132 4.80 8.15 12.91
N ALA A 133 3.99 7.43 13.71
CA ALA A 133 4.37 6.13 14.25
C ALA A 133 4.53 5.07 13.14
N GLY A 134 3.65 5.07 12.14
CA GLY A 134 3.53 3.96 11.20
C GLY A 134 2.88 2.74 11.84
N TRP A 135 2.94 1.62 11.12
CA TRP A 135 2.43 0.33 11.57
C TRP A 135 3.58 -0.61 11.88
N ALA A 136 3.59 -1.15 13.09
CA ALA A 136 4.62 -2.09 13.53
C ALA A 136 4.61 -3.38 12.69
N VAL A 137 5.80 -3.92 12.46
CA VAL A 137 6.04 -5.25 11.88
C VAL A 137 6.78 -6.04 12.95
N THR A 138 6.23 -7.19 13.34
CA THR A 138 6.85 -8.05 14.35
C THR A 138 7.36 -9.32 13.67
N PRO A 139 8.69 -9.51 13.57
CA PRO A 139 9.24 -10.69 12.92
C PRO A 139 8.64 -11.98 13.46
N ALA A 140 8.36 -12.90 12.54
CA ALA A 140 7.77 -14.22 12.77
C ALA A 140 6.39 -14.26 13.44
N THR A 141 5.75 -13.13 13.76
CA THR A 141 4.45 -13.11 14.48
C THR A 141 3.45 -12.08 13.97
N GLY A 142 3.88 -11.13 13.14
CA GLY A 142 3.04 -10.05 12.62
C GLY A 142 3.72 -9.34 11.45
N ASP A 143 4.13 -10.11 10.45
CA ASP A 143 4.99 -9.67 9.34
C ASP A 143 4.51 -10.13 7.96
N LEU A 144 3.47 -10.97 7.87
CA LEU A 144 2.96 -11.46 6.60
C LEU A 144 1.82 -10.57 6.08
N LEU A 145 2.10 -9.82 5.00
CA LEU A 145 1.08 -9.17 4.18
C LEU A 145 0.61 -10.14 3.09
N LYS A 146 -0.57 -10.71 3.29
CA LYS A 146 -1.17 -11.60 2.29
C LYS A 146 -1.75 -10.81 1.11
N VAL A 147 -1.59 -11.38 -0.07
CA VAL A 147 -2.23 -10.98 -1.32
C VAL A 147 -2.81 -12.22 -2.01
N ALA A 148 -4.03 -12.13 -2.52
CA ALA A 148 -4.70 -13.27 -3.14
C ALA A 148 -5.50 -12.88 -4.38
N ASN A 149 -5.51 -13.78 -5.36
CA ASN A 149 -6.41 -13.71 -6.50
C ASN A 149 -7.81 -14.16 -6.05
N SER A 150 -8.83 -13.33 -6.30
CA SER A 150 -10.18 -13.57 -5.78
C SER A 150 -10.90 -14.77 -6.41
N ALA A 151 -10.43 -15.28 -7.55
CA ALA A 151 -11.11 -16.37 -8.27
C ALA A 151 -10.15 -17.20 -9.14
N ALA A 152 -10.71 -18.25 -9.73
CA ALA A 152 -10.03 -19.11 -10.69
C ALA A 152 -10.02 -18.49 -12.11
N GLY A 153 -9.55 -19.26 -13.11
CA GLY A 153 -9.71 -18.97 -14.55
C GLY A 153 -8.72 -17.97 -15.15
N SER A 154 -8.23 -16.99 -14.38
CA SER A 154 -7.26 -16.00 -14.87
C SER A 154 -6.28 -15.58 -13.78
N ALA A 155 -5.13 -15.05 -14.20
CA ALA A 155 -4.14 -14.48 -13.30
C ALA A 155 -4.49 -13.03 -12.90
N VAL A 156 -3.94 -12.57 -11.78
CA VAL A 156 -4.05 -11.18 -11.30
C VAL A 156 -2.65 -10.60 -11.18
N THR A 157 -2.40 -9.49 -11.88
CA THR A 157 -1.16 -8.72 -11.78
C THR A 157 -1.37 -7.44 -10.99
N PHE A 158 -0.42 -7.09 -10.14
CA PHE A 158 -0.47 -5.88 -9.33
C PHE A 158 0.92 -5.35 -9.03
N ASP A 159 0.96 -4.05 -8.73
CA ASP A 159 2.16 -3.37 -8.25
C ASP A 159 2.02 -3.13 -6.74
N VAL A 160 3.11 -3.28 -6.00
CA VAL A 160 3.17 -3.01 -4.56
C VAL A 160 4.38 -2.14 -4.26
N CYS A 161 4.15 -1.08 -3.49
CA CYS A 161 5.16 -0.20 -2.93
C CYS A 161 4.98 -0.13 -1.42
N ILE A 162 6.07 -0.37 -0.69
CA ILE A 162 6.12 -0.37 0.76
C ILE A 162 7.26 0.55 1.15
N ILE A 163 6.98 1.54 2.00
CA ILE A 163 7.96 2.49 2.52
C ILE A 163 7.91 2.41 4.03
N GLY A 164 9.07 2.35 4.67
CA GLY A 164 9.13 2.15 6.11
C GLY A 164 10.49 2.43 6.73
N THR A 165 10.63 1.96 7.97
CA THR A 165 11.84 2.10 8.77
C THR A 165 12.34 0.73 9.20
N ASN A 166 13.66 0.58 9.26
CA ASN A 166 14.31 -0.63 9.78
C ASN A 166 14.38 -0.68 11.32
N ALA A 167 13.89 0.36 12.02
CA ALA A 167 13.76 0.47 13.47
C ALA A 167 12.55 1.32 13.89
#